data_AF-A0A959CFL6-F1
#
_entry.id   AF-A0A959CFL6-F1
#
_cell.length_a   1.000
_cell.length_b   1.000
_cell.length_c   1.000
_cell.angle_alpha   90.00
_cell.angle_beta   90.00
_cell.angle_gamma   90.00
#
_symmetry.space_group_name_H-M   'P 1'
#
loop_
_entity.id
_entity.type
_entity.pdbx_description
1 polymer ?
#
loop_
_entity_poly.entity_id
_entity_poly.type
_entity_poly.pdbx_seq_one_letter_code
_entity_poly.pdbx_strand_id
1 'polypeptide(L)'
;MDKEKFLKSGLLEQYVLGLTDEEESREVERYAEAFPEIKAEIDGLRRAMDEYARHYASMPPEELKERVMQDVGGAVLSGRPGSRIGTWLARAVMALLIILCLSFYQSKVAADRQYQALDREYRAFQLECSRRQSESEKLLEIYAFLNHTQTQPVRLMSTGLAPDAEAIAYLNREAGKVFVNPTHLPAPPPGKTYQIWADVKGEMISMGLIDGNSKEMQPANFIEGTESLNITLEPEGGSEEPTVAMLYVNSKV
;
A
#
# COMPACT_ATOMS: atom_id res chain seq x y z
N MET A 1 -53.89 13.10 2.86
CA MET A 1 -54.56 14.42 3.00
C MET A 1 -53.49 15.49 2.83
N ASP A 2 -53.80 16.66 2.27
CA ASP A 2 -52.81 17.75 2.17
C ASP A 2 -52.52 18.35 3.56
N LYS A 3 -51.29 18.81 3.82
CA LYS A 3 -50.84 19.34 5.11
C LYS A 3 -51.73 20.50 5.59
N GLU A 4 -52.09 21.41 4.70
CA GLU A 4 -52.98 22.54 5.05
C GLU A 4 -54.41 22.08 5.39
N LYS A 5 -54.87 20.99 4.77
CA LYS A 5 -56.17 20.39 5.06
C LYS A 5 -56.15 19.62 6.39
N PHE A 6 -55.01 19.02 6.74
CA PHE A 6 -54.79 18.36 8.04
C PHE A 6 -54.78 19.35 9.20
N LEU A 7 -54.13 20.50 9.05
CA LEU A 7 -54.12 21.55 10.08
C LEU A 7 -55.51 22.16 10.34
N LYS A 8 -56.44 22.07 9.37
CA LYS A 8 -57.80 22.62 9.48
C LYS A 8 -58.87 21.57 9.82
N SER A 9 -58.48 20.32 10.07
CA SER A 9 -59.44 19.22 10.29
C SER A 9 -60.02 19.20 11.70
N GLY A 10 -59.39 19.86 12.66
CA GLY A 10 -59.77 19.79 14.09
C GLY A 10 -59.26 18.54 14.82
N LEU A 11 -58.49 17.69 14.13
CA LEU A 11 -58.04 16.40 14.68
C LEU A 11 -56.91 16.57 15.71
N LEU A 12 -56.09 17.63 15.58
CA LEU A 12 -54.99 17.91 16.51
C LEU A 12 -55.52 18.31 17.89
N GLU A 13 -56.58 19.13 17.91
CA GLU A 13 -57.26 19.56 19.12
C GLU A 13 -57.91 18.38 19.83
N GLN A 14 -58.59 17.50 19.07
CA GLN A 14 -59.16 16.28 19.62
C GLN A 14 -58.10 15.33 20.18
N TYR A 15 -56.96 15.20 19.51
CA TYR A 15 -55.84 14.37 19.97
C TYR A 15 -55.26 14.89 21.28
N VAL A 16 -55.01 16.20 21.39
CA VAL A 16 -54.48 16.81 22.62
C VAL A 16 -55.47 16.70 23.79
N LEU A 17 -56.77 16.75 23.52
CA LEU A 17 -57.82 16.55 24.51
C LEU A 17 -58.04 15.07 24.87
N GLY A 18 -57.37 14.13 24.20
CA GLY A 18 -57.52 12.69 24.42
C GLY A 18 -58.87 12.13 23.94
N LEU A 19 -59.48 12.77 22.93
CA LEU A 19 -60.79 12.41 22.38
C LEU A 19 -60.70 11.56 21.10
N THR A 20 -59.49 11.35 20.57
CA THR A 20 -59.25 10.54 19.36
C THR A 20 -59.28 9.04 19.66
N ASP A 21 -59.68 8.25 18.68
CA ASP A 21 -59.50 6.80 18.74
C ASP A 21 -58.04 6.38 18.41
N GLU A 22 -57.72 5.08 18.48
CA GLU A 22 -56.37 4.59 18.22
C GLU A 22 -55.90 4.80 16.76
N GLU A 23 -56.82 4.78 15.79
CA GLU A 23 -56.49 4.95 14.37
C GLU A 23 -56.18 6.41 14.07
N GLU A 24 -57.02 7.31 14.56
CA GLU A 24 -56.84 8.76 14.52
C GLU A 24 -55.56 9.20 15.23
N SER A 25 -55.28 8.62 16.41
CA SER A 25 -54.05 8.90 17.18
C SER A 25 -52.79 8.50 16.40
N ARG A 26 -52.80 7.31 15.78
CA ARG A 26 -51.71 6.85 14.91
C ARG A 26 -51.54 7.74 13.68
N GLU A 27 -52.63 8.23 13.12
CA GLU A 27 -52.57 9.17 12.01
C GLU A 27 -51.91 10.48 12.44
N VAL A 28 -52.31 11.07 13.57
CA VAL A 28 -51.70 12.30 14.11
C VAL A 28 -50.21 12.11 14.38
N GLU A 29 -49.80 11.00 14.99
CA GLU A 29 -48.39 10.69 15.27
C GLU A 29 -47.57 10.56 13.98
N ARG A 30 -48.10 9.87 12.97
CA ARG A 30 -47.44 9.74 11.66
C ARG A 30 -47.26 11.09 10.97
N TYR A 31 -48.26 11.97 11.03
CA TYR A 31 -48.13 13.32 10.46
C TYR A 31 -47.18 14.21 11.27
N ALA A 32 -47.13 14.06 12.60
CA ALA A 32 -46.20 14.77 13.46
C ALA A 32 -44.74 14.33 13.26
N GLU A 33 -44.49 13.07 12.90
CA GLU A 33 -43.17 12.58 12.49
C GLU A 33 -42.76 13.13 11.11
N ALA A 34 -43.70 13.20 10.17
CA ALA A 34 -43.44 13.64 8.80
C ALA A 34 -43.26 15.16 8.66
N PHE A 35 -43.95 15.96 9.48
CA PHE A 35 -43.97 17.42 9.38
C PHE A 35 -43.69 18.09 10.73
N PRO A 36 -42.50 18.68 10.92
CA PRO A 36 -42.12 19.34 12.17
C PRO A 36 -43.08 20.44 12.63
N GLU A 37 -43.78 21.10 11.69
CA GLU A 37 -44.76 22.15 12.02
C GLU A 37 -46.02 21.58 12.69
N ILE A 38 -46.42 20.36 12.34
CA ILE A 38 -47.55 19.68 13.00
C ILE A 38 -47.18 19.33 14.44
N LYS A 39 -45.95 18.86 14.65
CA LYS A 39 -45.43 18.61 16.00
C LYS A 39 -45.37 19.89 16.84
N ALA A 40 -44.91 20.99 16.24
CA ALA A 40 -44.88 22.29 16.91
C ALA A 40 -46.27 22.79 17.31
N GLU A 41 -47.29 22.55 16.47
CA GLU A 41 -48.69 22.87 16.76
C GLU A 41 -49.24 22.05 17.93
N ILE A 42 -48.98 20.73 17.95
CA ILE A 42 -49.36 19.84 19.07
C ILE A 42 -48.74 20.33 20.39
N ASP A 43 -47.46 20.70 20.38
CA ASP A 43 -46.77 21.23 21.56
C ASP A 43 -47.30 22.62 21.98
N GLY A 44 -47.78 23.43 21.02
CA GLY A 44 -48.51 24.67 21.28
C GLY A 44 -49.82 24.43 22.01
N LEU A 45 -50.65 23.53 21.49
CA LEU A 45 -51.95 23.14 22.07
C LEU A 45 -51.80 22.54 23.47
N ARG A 46 -50.80 21.67 23.68
CA ARG A 46 -50.48 21.09 25.00
C ARG A 46 -50.12 22.18 26.02
N ARG A 47 -49.32 23.17 25.65
CA ARG A 47 -48.98 24.29 26.53
C ARG A 47 -50.20 25.13 26.89
N ALA A 48 -51.09 25.39 25.94
CA ALA A 48 -52.34 26.09 26.21
C ALA A 48 -53.23 25.30 27.19
N MET A 49 -53.29 23.97 27.04
CA MET A 49 -54.00 23.09 27.98
C MET A 49 -53.37 23.09 29.38
N ASP A 50 -52.04 23.05 29.48
CA ASP A 50 -51.34 23.15 30.75
C ASP A 50 -51.61 24.49 31.45
N GLU A 51 -51.63 25.59 30.70
CA GLU A 51 -51.94 26.92 31.23
C GLU A 51 -53.39 26.98 31.74
N TYR A 52 -54.34 26.45 30.96
CA TYR A 52 -55.73 26.31 31.38
C TYR A 52 -55.85 25.47 32.65
N ALA A 53 -55.24 24.29 32.68
CA ALA A 53 -55.30 23.37 33.83
C ALA A 53 -54.71 24.00 35.10
N ARG A 54 -53.62 24.78 34.97
CA ARG A 54 -53.03 25.53 36.10
C ARG A 54 -53.92 26.65 36.59
N HIS A 55 -54.58 27.37 35.67
CA HIS A 55 -55.48 28.46 36.04
C HIS A 55 -56.69 27.96 36.85
N TYR A 56 -57.21 26.80 36.49
CA TYR A 56 -58.36 26.17 37.16
C TYR A 56 -57.95 25.09 38.18
N ALA A 57 -56.70 25.08 38.63
CA ALA A 57 -56.21 24.07 39.56
C ALA A 57 -56.92 24.18 40.93
N SER A 58 -57.63 23.12 41.32
CA SER A 58 -58.19 22.97 42.66
C SER A 58 -57.21 22.23 43.57
N MET A 59 -57.18 22.57 44.87
CA MET A 59 -56.39 21.80 45.84
C MET A 59 -56.89 20.34 45.87
N PRO A 60 -56.01 19.36 45.59
CA PRO A 60 -56.38 17.96 45.75
C PRO A 60 -56.58 17.63 47.24
N PRO A 61 -57.32 16.55 47.57
CA PRO A 61 -57.42 16.06 48.94
C PRO A 61 -56.03 15.82 49.54
N GLU A 62 -55.83 16.18 50.82
CA GLU A 62 -54.51 16.09 51.47
C GLU A 62 -53.94 14.67 51.45
N GLU A 63 -54.81 13.67 51.55
CA GLU A 63 -54.48 12.24 51.53
C GLU A 63 -54.00 11.75 50.15
N LEU A 64 -54.29 12.47 49.06
CA LEU A 64 -53.96 12.04 47.70
C LEU A 64 -52.44 12.02 47.49
N LYS A 65 -51.72 13.01 48.03
CA LYS A 65 -50.26 13.06 47.94
C LYS A 65 -49.63 11.86 48.63
N GLU A 66 -50.13 11.50 49.81
CA GLU A 66 -49.61 10.38 50.59
C GLU A 66 -49.93 9.05 49.90
N ARG A 67 -51.15 8.86 49.39
CA ARG A 67 -51.53 7.67 48.59
C ARG A 67 -50.68 7.52 47.33
N VAL A 68 -50.51 8.59 46.55
CA VAL A 68 -49.68 8.55 45.34
C VAL A 68 -48.21 8.33 45.70
N MET A 69 -47.69 8.96 46.76
CA MET A 69 -46.33 8.72 47.24
C MET A 69 -46.15 7.32 47.86
N GLN A 70 -47.21 6.68 48.33
CA GLN A 70 -47.19 5.30 48.81
C GLN A 70 -47.19 4.31 47.64
N ASP A 71 -47.97 4.56 46.59
CA ASP A 71 -47.96 3.76 45.36
C ASP A 71 -46.64 3.93 44.59
N VAL A 72 -46.14 5.17 44.49
CA VAL A 72 -44.86 5.48 43.83
C VAL A 72 -43.67 5.14 44.73
N GLY A 73 -43.78 5.28 46.05
CA GLY A 73 -42.78 4.88 47.05
C GLY A 73 -42.71 3.37 47.25
N GLY A 74 -43.83 2.66 47.06
CA GLY A 74 -43.84 1.21 46.87
C GLY A 74 -43.17 0.79 45.56
N ALA A 75 -43.11 1.69 44.58
CA ALA A 75 -42.41 1.49 43.32
C ALA A 75 -40.91 1.87 43.36
N VAL A 76 -40.35 2.32 44.50
CA VAL A 76 -38.91 2.58 44.62
C VAL A 76 -38.29 1.85 45.83
N LEU A 77 -37.70 0.70 45.50
CA LEU A 77 -36.79 -0.14 46.29
C LEU A 77 -37.39 -0.93 47.46
N SER A 78 -38.40 -1.76 47.17
CA SER A 78 -38.27 -3.14 47.64
C SER A 78 -36.99 -3.69 47.01
N GLY A 79 -35.87 -3.56 47.71
CA GLY A 79 -34.68 -4.35 47.42
C GLY A 79 -35.10 -5.80 47.56
N ARG A 80 -35.53 -6.42 46.44
CA ARG A 80 -35.46 -7.88 46.29
C ARG A 80 -34.09 -8.25 46.83
N PRO A 81 -33.95 -9.18 47.79
CA PRO A 81 -32.66 -9.55 48.33
C PRO A 81 -31.75 -9.77 47.13
N GLY A 82 -30.74 -8.91 46.97
CA GLY A 82 -30.08 -8.69 45.68
C GLY A 82 -29.80 -10.06 45.07
N SER A 83 -30.57 -10.41 44.04
CA SER A 83 -30.54 -11.78 43.55
C SER A 83 -29.13 -12.00 43.05
N ARG A 84 -28.39 -12.93 43.69
CA ARG A 84 -27.06 -13.32 43.22
C ARG A 84 -27.13 -13.68 41.73
N ILE A 85 -28.27 -14.16 41.24
CA ILE A 85 -28.47 -14.49 39.83
C ILE A 85 -28.38 -13.25 38.93
N GLY A 86 -28.88 -12.07 39.34
CA GLY A 86 -28.83 -10.84 38.54
C GLY A 86 -27.42 -10.24 38.41
N THR A 87 -26.62 -10.28 39.48
CA THR A 87 -25.22 -9.84 39.44
C THR A 87 -24.33 -10.83 38.68
N TRP A 88 -24.62 -12.13 38.77
CA TRP A 88 -23.93 -13.15 37.97
C TRP A 88 -24.29 -13.06 36.48
N LEU A 89 -25.54 -12.74 36.13
CA LEU A 89 -25.95 -12.46 34.75
C LEU A 89 -25.26 -11.22 34.19
N ALA A 90 -25.17 -10.12 34.94
CA ALA A 90 -24.46 -8.92 34.52
C ALA A 90 -22.95 -9.19 34.27
N ARG A 91 -22.31 -9.97 35.16
CA ARG A 91 -20.92 -10.40 34.98
C ARG A 91 -20.74 -11.33 33.78
N ALA A 92 -21.69 -12.23 33.54
CA ALA A 92 -21.69 -13.11 32.38
C ALA A 92 -21.84 -12.33 31.06
N VAL A 93 -22.73 -11.35 31.01
CA VAL A 93 -22.90 -10.46 29.84
C VAL A 93 -21.64 -9.64 29.59
N MET A 94 -21.03 -9.06 30.63
CA MET A 94 -19.77 -8.33 30.51
C MET A 94 -18.63 -9.23 30.01
N ALA A 95 -18.49 -10.44 30.56
CA ALA A 95 -17.50 -11.41 30.11
C ALA A 95 -17.73 -11.81 28.64
N LEU A 96 -18.99 -12.00 28.22
CA LEU A 96 -19.35 -12.33 26.85
C LEU A 96 -19.07 -11.17 25.88
N LEU A 97 -19.29 -9.92 26.29
CA LEU A 97 -18.91 -8.74 25.51
C LEU A 97 -17.39 -8.59 25.38
N ILE A 98 -16.64 -8.86 26.45
CA ILE A 98 -15.17 -8.87 26.42
C ILE A 98 -14.68 -9.95 25.45
N ILE A 99 -15.21 -11.17 25.55
CA ILE A 99 -14.88 -12.28 24.65
C ILE A 99 -15.19 -11.90 23.20
N LEU A 100 -16.37 -11.34 22.92
CA LEU A 100 -16.77 -10.90 21.58
C LEU A 100 -15.81 -9.83 21.02
N CYS A 101 -15.44 -8.84 21.85
CA CYS A 101 -14.50 -7.80 21.47
C CYS A 101 -13.10 -8.37 21.19
N LEU A 102 -12.61 -9.27 22.04
CA LEU A 102 -11.34 -9.99 21.82
C LEU A 102 -11.38 -10.83 20.55
N SER A 103 -12.47 -11.56 20.28
CA SER A 103 -12.65 -12.34 19.06
C SER A 103 -12.65 -11.45 17.82
N PHE A 104 -13.34 -10.30 17.86
CA PHE A 104 -13.34 -9.35 16.75
C PHE A 104 -11.97 -8.72 16.53
N TYR A 105 -11.26 -8.34 17.60
CA TYR A 105 -9.90 -7.82 17.53
C TYR A 105 -8.93 -8.85 16.94
N GLN A 106 -8.98 -10.10 17.39
CA GLN A 106 -8.17 -11.18 16.82
C GLN A 106 -8.49 -11.42 15.34
N SER A 107 -9.77 -11.38 14.96
CA SER A 107 -10.19 -11.50 13.56
C SER A 107 -9.63 -10.37 12.69
N LYS A 108 -9.66 -9.12 13.19
CA LYS A 108 -9.06 -7.96 12.51
C LYS A 108 -7.55 -8.10 12.34
N VAL A 109 -6.84 -8.50 13.40
CA VAL A 109 -5.39 -8.74 13.35
C VAL A 109 -5.05 -9.88 12.38
N ALA A 110 -5.85 -10.95 12.36
CA ALA A 110 -5.64 -12.07 11.42
C ALA A 110 -5.83 -11.64 9.96
N ALA A 111 -6.87 -10.85 9.67
CA ALA A 111 -7.11 -10.30 8.35
C ALA A 111 -5.99 -9.35 7.91
N ASP A 112 -5.50 -8.49 8.81
CA ASP A 112 -4.38 -7.58 8.54
C ASP A 112 -3.08 -8.35 8.24
N ARG A 113 -2.79 -9.43 8.99
CA ARG A 113 -1.64 -10.31 8.71
C ARG A 113 -1.73 -10.95 7.32
N GLN A 114 -2.90 -11.41 6.91
CA GLN A 114 -3.10 -11.97 5.58
C GLN A 114 -2.91 -10.92 4.49
N TYR A 115 -3.44 -9.71 4.71
CA TYR A 115 -3.27 -8.60 3.77
C TYR A 115 -1.79 -8.19 3.63
N GLN A 116 -1.06 -8.09 4.74
CA GLN A 116 0.37 -7.78 4.72
C GLN A 116 1.19 -8.89 4.06
N ALA A 117 0.85 -10.16 4.27
CA ALA A 117 1.52 -11.27 3.60
C ALA A 117 1.31 -11.20 2.08
N LEU A 118 0.07 -10.97 1.65
CA LEU A 118 -0.27 -10.82 0.24
C LEU A 118 0.39 -9.60 -0.40
N ASP A 119 0.45 -8.46 0.30
CA ASP A 119 1.14 -7.25 -0.18
C ASP A 119 2.65 -7.49 -0.35
N ARG A 120 3.29 -8.23 0.56
CA ARG A 120 4.70 -8.61 0.43
C ARG A 120 4.95 -9.50 -0.78
N GLU A 121 4.12 -10.53 -0.97
CA GLU A 121 4.20 -11.42 -2.14
C GLU A 121 3.98 -10.65 -3.43
N TYR A 122 2.98 -9.77 -3.46
CA TYR A 122 2.68 -8.93 -4.62
C TYR A 122 3.85 -8.01 -4.99
N ARG A 123 4.48 -7.34 -4.00
CA ARG A 123 5.66 -6.50 -4.24
C ARG A 123 6.87 -7.30 -4.70
N ALA A 124 7.11 -8.48 -4.10
CA ALA A 124 8.19 -9.36 -4.51
C ALA A 124 7.99 -9.82 -5.97
N PHE A 125 6.76 -10.15 -6.34
CA PHE A 125 6.40 -10.51 -7.71
C PHE A 125 6.60 -9.35 -8.68
N GLN A 126 6.17 -8.13 -8.34
CA GLN A 126 6.42 -6.93 -9.17
C GLN A 126 7.91 -6.67 -9.39
N LEU A 127 8.72 -6.85 -8.35
CA LEU A 127 10.18 -6.71 -8.46
C LEU A 127 10.76 -7.78 -9.38
N GLU A 128 10.29 -9.02 -9.29
CA GLU A 128 10.74 -10.08 -10.19
C GLU A 128 10.35 -9.80 -11.65
N CYS A 129 9.12 -9.35 -11.92
CA CYS A 129 8.70 -8.93 -13.26
C CYS A 129 9.58 -7.81 -13.80
N SER A 130 9.85 -6.78 -13.00
CA SER A 130 10.69 -5.65 -13.40
C SER A 130 12.14 -6.08 -13.67
N ARG A 131 12.69 -6.98 -12.83
CA ARG A 131 14.02 -7.56 -13.03
C ARG A 131 14.09 -8.36 -14.33
N ARG A 132 13.15 -9.28 -14.56
CA ARG A 132 13.09 -10.08 -15.79
C ARG A 132 12.92 -9.21 -17.03
N GLN A 133 12.12 -8.16 -16.94
CA GLN A 133 11.95 -7.21 -18.03
C GLN A 133 13.27 -6.48 -18.33
N SER A 134 13.96 -5.96 -17.33
CA SER A 134 15.27 -5.32 -17.52
C SER A 134 16.33 -6.28 -18.08
N GLU A 135 16.35 -7.54 -17.62
CA GLU A 135 17.23 -8.58 -18.18
C GLU A 135 16.93 -8.84 -19.66
N SER A 136 15.65 -8.95 -20.02
CA SER A 136 15.24 -9.10 -21.42
C SER A 136 15.60 -7.89 -22.28
N GLU A 137 15.45 -6.67 -21.75
CA GLU A 137 15.81 -5.43 -22.45
C GLU A 137 17.31 -5.34 -22.70
N LYS A 138 18.13 -5.68 -21.71
CA LYS A 138 19.60 -5.76 -21.85
C LYS A 138 20.01 -6.79 -22.90
N LEU A 139 19.39 -7.97 -22.87
CA LEU A 139 19.69 -9.01 -23.86
C LEU A 139 19.30 -8.56 -25.29
N LEU A 140 18.15 -7.90 -25.44
CA LEU A 140 17.71 -7.36 -26.73
C LEU A 140 18.63 -6.22 -27.20
N GLU A 141 19.09 -5.36 -26.30
CA GLU A 141 20.06 -4.29 -26.62
C GLU A 141 21.36 -4.89 -27.16
N ILE A 142 21.92 -5.87 -26.45
CA ILE A 142 23.13 -6.58 -26.86
C ILE A 142 22.91 -7.30 -28.19
N TYR A 143 21.78 -7.98 -28.38
CA TYR A 143 21.44 -8.66 -29.63
C TYR A 143 21.31 -7.67 -30.81
N ALA A 144 20.62 -6.55 -30.60
CA ALA A 144 20.46 -5.51 -31.61
C ALA A 144 21.81 -4.86 -31.96
N PHE A 145 22.65 -4.62 -30.94
CA PHE A 145 24.01 -4.15 -31.12
C PHE A 145 24.84 -5.14 -31.95
N LEU A 146 24.86 -6.43 -31.61
CA LEU A 146 25.62 -7.43 -32.35
C LEU A 146 25.18 -7.61 -33.80
N ASN A 147 23.87 -7.50 -34.07
CA ASN A 147 23.31 -7.62 -35.42
C ASN A 147 23.32 -6.30 -36.20
N HIS A 148 23.76 -5.20 -35.59
CA HIS A 148 23.85 -3.93 -36.29
C HIS A 148 24.93 -4.00 -37.39
N THR A 149 24.63 -3.44 -38.56
CA THR A 149 25.50 -3.55 -39.75
C THR A 149 26.87 -2.90 -39.57
N GLN A 150 26.96 -1.89 -38.70
CA GLN A 150 28.21 -1.21 -38.34
C GLN A 150 28.97 -1.87 -37.18
N THR A 151 28.45 -2.96 -36.60
CA THR A 151 29.15 -3.65 -35.52
C THR A 151 30.22 -4.58 -36.09
N GLN A 152 31.46 -4.36 -35.68
CA GLN A 152 32.63 -5.08 -36.17
C GLN A 152 33.25 -5.90 -35.02
N PRO A 153 33.39 -7.22 -35.17
CA PRO A 153 34.16 -8.04 -34.23
C PRO A 153 35.66 -7.88 -34.50
N VAL A 154 36.40 -7.55 -33.44
CA VAL A 154 37.86 -7.53 -33.40
C VAL A 154 38.30 -8.65 -32.47
N ARG A 155 39.01 -9.62 -33.02
CA ARG A 155 39.53 -10.78 -32.28
C ARG A 155 40.90 -10.43 -31.72
N LEU A 156 41.03 -10.44 -30.39
CA LEU A 156 42.28 -10.21 -29.67
C LEU A 156 42.96 -11.54 -29.41
N MET A 157 44.18 -11.67 -29.92
CA MET A 157 44.97 -12.89 -29.87
C MET A 157 46.02 -12.80 -28.77
N SER A 158 46.41 -13.96 -28.22
CA SER A 158 47.48 -14.07 -27.23
C SER A 158 48.80 -13.44 -27.69
N THR A 159 49.49 -12.79 -26.76
CA THR A 159 50.86 -12.29 -26.90
C THR A 159 51.93 -13.31 -26.45
N GLY A 160 51.50 -14.49 -25.99
CA GLY A 160 52.37 -15.57 -25.50
C GLY A 160 52.42 -15.73 -23.98
N LEU A 161 51.97 -14.74 -23.18
CA LEU A 161 51.86 -14.88 -21.72
C LEU A 161 50.81 -15.93 -21.30
N ALA A 162 49.78 -16.08 -22.11
CA ALA A 162 48.73 -17.07 -21.94
C ALA A 162 48.35 -17.63 -23.33
N PRO A 163 48.99 -18.72 -23.82
CA PRO A 163 48.91 -19.15 -25.21
C PRO A 163 47.49 -19.35 -25.76
N ASP A 164 46.57 -19.82 -24.91
CA ASP A 164 45.18 -20.09 -25.28
C ASP A 164 44.24 -18.90 -24.99
N ALA A 165 44.77 -17.78 -24.50
CA ALA A 165 43.96 -16.61 -24.18
C ALA A 165 43.47 -15.92 -25.45
N GLU A 166 42.18 -15.65 -25.47
CA GLU A 166 41.51 -14.91 -26.54
C GLU A 166 40.41 -14.02 -25.93
N ALA A 167 40.15 -12.89 -26.57
CA ALA A 167 38.95 -12.10 -26.34
C ALA A 167 38.39 -11.60 -27.67
N ILE A 168 37.11 -11.29 -27.71
CA ILE A 168 36.48 -10.64 -28.87
C ILE A 168 35.88 -9.33 -28.40
N ALA A 169 36.32 -8.22 -28.98
CA ALA A 169 35.69 -6.92 -28.80
C ALA A 169 34.76 -6.65 -29.99
N TYR A 170 33.53 -6.25 -29.74
CA TYR A 170 32.56 -5.82 -30.74
C TYR A 170 32.46 -4.31 -30.66
N LEU A 171 32.84 -3.62 -31.73
CA LEU A 171 32.84 -2.17 -31.80
C LEU A 171 31.78 -1.69 -32.76
N ASN A 172 31.04 -0.65 -32.38
CA ASN A 172 30.14 0.05 -33.28
C ASN A 172 30.42 1.55 -33.18
N ARG A 173 31.01 2.11 -34.24
CA ARG A 173 31.41 3.52 -34.28
C ARG A 173 30.20 4.47 -34.35
N GLU A 174 29.15 4.06 -35.05
CA GLU A 174 27.93 4.87 -35.18
C GLU A 174 27.18 4.97 -33.85
N ALA A 175 27.08 3.87 -33.11
CA ALA A 175 26.46 3.84 -31.80
C ALA A 175 27.38 4.34 -30.66
N GLY A 176 28.68 4.51 -30.92
CA GLY A 176 29.68 4.86 -29.91
C GLY A 176 29.76 3.84 -28.77
N LYS A 177 29.63 2.54 -29.07
CA LYS A 177 29.55 1.46 -28.07
C LYS A 177 30.56 0.36 -28.35
N VAL A 178 31.06 -0.24 -27.27
CA VAL A 178 31.94 -1.43 -27.31
C VAL A 178 31.43 -2.46 -26.31
N PHE A 179 31.38 -3.72 -26.74
CA PHE A 179 31.17 -4.87 -25.87
C PHE A 179 32.34 -5.84 -26.00
N VAL A 180 32.82 -6.39 -24.89
CA VAL A 180 33.92 -7.35 -24.86
C VAL A 180 33.38 -8.69 -24.40
N ASN A 181 33.71 -9.76 -25.12
CA ASN A 181 33.51 -11.13 -24.72
C ASN A 181 34.83 -11.69 -24.16
N PRO A 182 34.95 -11.84 -22.82
CA PRO A 182 36.17 -12.34 -22.18
C PRO A 182 36.17 -13.85 -21.96
N THR A 183 35.22 -14.60 -22.54
CA THR A 183 34.97 -16.02 -22.21
C THR A 183 36.21 -16.92 -22.29
N HIS A 184 37.16 -16.56 -23.16
CA HIS A 184 38.41 -17.29 -23.43
C HIS A 184 39.64 -16.68 -22.76
N LEU A 185 39.48 -15.70 -21.87
CA LEU A 185 40.55 -15.25 -20.98
C LEU A 185 40.68 -16.22 -19.80
N PRO A 186 41.90 -16.53 -19.33
CA PRO A 186 42.09 -17.33 -18.13
C PRO A 186 41.60 -16.54 -16.90
N ALA A 187 41.13 -17.25 -15.87
CA ALA A 187 40.72 -16.62 -14.62
C ALA A 187 41.87 -15.78 -14.02
N PRO A 188 41.64 -14.51 -13.66
CA PRO A 188 42.68 -13.69 -13.08
C PRO A 188 43.08 -14.24 -11.69
N PRO A 189 44.38 -14.20 -11.32
CA PRO A 189 44.83 -14.52 -9.97
C PRO A 189 44.17 -13.64 -8.89
N PRO A 190 44.16 -14.06 -7.62
CA PRO A 190 43.64 -13.24 -6.53
C PRO A 190 44.28 -11.84 -6.48
N GLY A 191 43.45 -10.81 -6.28
CA GLY A 191 43.89 -9.40 -6.24
C GLY A 191 44.27 -8.82 -7.61
N LYS A 192 43.89 -9.48 -8.70
CA LYS A 192 44.09 -9.01 -10.08
C LYS A 192 42.78 -8.95 -10.85
N THR A 193 42.72 -8.09 -11.86
CA THR A 193 41.62 -7.98 -12.82
C THR A 193 42.17 -7.73 -14.22
N TYR A 194 41.34 -7.86 -15.25
CA TYR A 194 41.73 -7.41 -16.58
C TYR A 194 41.29 -5.97 -16.82
N GLN A 195 42.05 -5.25 -17.64
CA GLN A 195 41.68 -3.92 -18.11
C GLN A 195 41.91 -3.87 -19.62
N ILE A 196 40.94 -3.29 -20.34
CA ILE A 196 41.04 -3.08 -21.79
C ILE A 196 41.48 -1.64 -22.07
N TRP A 197 42.30 -1.50 -23.09
CA TRP A 197 42.93 -0.24 -23.50
C TRP A 197 42.79 -0.06 -25.01
N ALA A 198 42.52 1.19 -25.40
CA ALA A 198 42.65 1.66 -26.77
C ALA A 198 44.01 2.31 -26.95
N ASP A 199 44.76 1.88 -27.96
CA ASP A 199 45.95 2.60 -28.42
C ASP A 199 45.52 3.65 -29.44
N VAL A 200 45.75 4.92 -29.10
CA VAL A 200 45.51 6.06 -29.97
C VAL A 200 46.83 6.79 -30.15
N LYS A 201 47.46 6.63 -31.32
CA LYS A 201 48.75 7.26 -31.67
C LYS A 201 49.87 6.97 -30.64
N GLY A 202 49.88 5.78 -30.04
CA GLY A 202 50.86 5.37 -29.03
C GLY A 202 50.47 5.70 -27.59
N GLU A 203 49.33 6.36 -27.36
CA GLU A 203 48.78 6.60 -26.03
C GLU A 203 47.74 5.53 -25.68
N MET A 204 47.88 4.92 -24.51
CA MET A 204 47.02 3.84 -24.04
C MET A 204 45.91 4.40 -23.16
N ILE A 205 44.70 4.52 -23.72
CA ILE A 205 43.53 5.08 -23.03
C ILE A 205 42.69 3.94 -22.47
N SER A 206 42.40 3.98 -21.17
CA SER A 206 41.59 2.94 -20.56
C SER A 206 40.15 2.95 -21.08
N MET A 207 39.71 1.79 -21.55
CA MET A 207 38.32 1.56 -21.96
C MET A 207 37.47 0.97 -20.83
N GLY A 208 38.10 0.48 -19.76
CA GLY A 208 37.40 -0.04 -18.58
C GLY A 208 37.96 -1.37 -18.08
N LEU A 209 37.48 -1.78 -16.90
CA LEU A 209 37.81 -3.08 -16.29
C LEU A 209 36.94 -4.18 -16.89
N ILE A 210 37.52 -5.37 -17.01
CA ILE A 210 36.86 -6.57 -17.52
C ILE A 210 36.97 -7.67 -16.46
N ASP A 211 35.83 -8.17 -16.01
CA ASP A 211 35.79 -9.36 -15.16
C ASP A 211 36.09 -10.60 -16.01
N GLY A 212 37.32 -11.12 -15.90
CA GLY A 212 37.74 -12.33 -16.60
C GLY A 212 37.05 -13.62 -16.15
N ASN A 213 36.32 -13.61 -15.03
CA ASN A 213 35.53 -14.76 -14.59
C ASN A 213 34.13 -14.78 -15.20
N SER A 214 33.65 -13.65 -15.68
CA SER A 214 32.33 -13.54 -16.30
C SER A 214 32.31 -14.26 -17.66
N LYS A 215 31.17 -14.90 -17.94
CA LYS A 215 30.85 -15.48 -19.27
C LYS A 215 29.93 -14.59 -20.09
N GLU A 216 29.56 -13.44 -19.55
CA GLU A 216 28.71 -12.45 -20.20
C GLU A 216 29.55 -11.43 -20.95
N MET A 217 28.98 -10.83 -22.00
CA MET A 217 29.58 -9.68 -22.64
C MET A 217 29.55 -8.47 -21.72
N GLN A 218 30.65 -7.74 -21.66
CA GLN A 218 30.82 -6.60 -20.77
C GLN A 218 30.97 -5.31 -21.58
N PRO A 219 30.30 -4.22 -21.18
CA PRO A 219 30.45 -2.94 -21.85
C PRO A 219 31.85 -2.38 -21.60
N ALA A 220 32.39 -1.68 -22.59
CA ALA A 220 33.60 -0.87 -22.48
C ALA A 220 33.37 0.50 -23.12
N ASN A 221 34.15 1.50 -22.70
CA ASN A 221 34.08 2.84 -23.26
C ASN A 221 34.58 2.83 -24.70
N PHE A 222 33.81 3.45 -25.60
CA PHE A 222 34.25 3.67 -26.97
C PHE A 222 35.22 4.84 -27.03
N ILE A 223 36.39 4.64 -27.65
CA ILE A 223 37.41 5.65 -27.86
C ILE A 223 37.60 5.86 -29.36
N GLU A 224 37.39 7.08 -29.84
CA GLU A 224 37.57 7.44 -31.24
C GLU A 224 39.06 7.44 -31.62
N GLY A 225 39.37 7.00 -32.84
CA GLY A 225 40.76 6.93 -33.32
C GLY A 225 41.57 5.75 -32.78
N THR A 226 40.90 4.75 -32.16
CA THR A 226 41.55 3.50 -31.72
C THR A 226 42.23 2.79 -32.91
N GLU A 227 43.54 2.59 -32.81
CA GLU A 227 44.38 1.88 -33.79
C GLU A 227 44.60 0.41 -33.39
N SER A 228 44.66 0.14 -32.09
CA SER A 228 44.75 -1.22 -31.56
C SER A 228 44.03 -1.35 -30.22
N LEU A 229 43.57 -2.57 -29.91
CA LEU A 229 43.01 -2.95 -28.63
C LEU A 229 43.96 -3.88 -27.89
N ASN A 230 44.07 -3.65 -26.60
CA ASN A 230 45.03 -4.34 -25.73
C ASN A 230 44.34 -4.70 -24.42
N ILE A 231 44.51 -5.93 -23.94
CA ILE A 231 44.03 -6.34 -22.61
C ILE A 231 45.22 -6.76 -21.76
N THR A 232 45.36 -6.12 -20.61
CA THR A 232 46.41 -6.39 -19.64
C THR A 232 45.85 -6.94 -18.34
N LEU A 233 46.67 -7.67 -17.58
CA LEU A 233 46.35 -8.09 -16.22
C LEU A 233 46.85 -7.04 -15.22
N GLU A 234 45.92 -6.39 -14.54
CA GLU A 234 46.14 -5.26 -13.65
C GLU A 234 45.84 -5.61 -12.18
N PRO A 235 46.30 -4.81 -11.19
CA PRO A 235 45.82 -4.89 -9.81
C PRO A 235 44.30 -4.76 -9.71
N GLU A 236 43.72 -5.29 -8.64
CA GLU A 236 42.31 -5.07 -8.33
C GLU A 236 41.98 -3.56 -8.32
N GLY A 237 40.93 -3.17 -9.05
CA GLY A 237 40.58 -1.75 -9.29
C GLY A 237 41.20 -1.14 -10.55
N GLY A 238 42.15 -1.82 -11.20
CA GLY A 238 42.82 -1.36 -12.42
C GLY A 238 44.06 -0.50 -12.15
N SER A 239 44.56 0.08 -13.24
CA SER A 239 45.72 0.97 -13.27
C SER A 239 45.40 2.25 -14.05
N GLU A 240 46.15 3.32 -13.79
CA GLU A 240 46.11 4.56 -14.59
C GLU A 240 46.84 4.38 -15.93
N GLU A 241 47.93 3.61 -15.92
CA GLU A 241 48.72 3.24 -17.09
C GLU A 241 48.75 1.71 -17.24
N PRO A 242 48.83 1.17 -18.47
CA PRO A 242 48.86 -0.27 -18.67
C PRO A 242 50.15 -0.90 -18.14
N THR A 243 50.01 -2.02 -17.45
CA THR A 243 51.15 -2.89 -17.14
C THR A 243 51.57 -3.63 -18.41
N VAL A 244 52.39 -2.99 -19.25
CA VAL A 244 52.80 -3.50 -20.59
C VAL A 244 53.40 -4.91 -20.53
N ALA A 245 54.16 -5.23 -19.48
CA ALA A 245 54.74 -6.56 -19.26
C ALA A 245 53.67 -7.66 -19.05
N MET A 246 52.44 -7.25 -18.73
CA MET A 246 51.28 -8.10 -18.50
C MET A 246 50.23 -7.92 -19.60
N LEU A 247 50.65 -7.63 -20.84
CA LEU A 247 49.79 -7.61 -22.01
C LEU A 247 49.43 -9.03 -22.41
N TYR A 248 48.18 -9.46 -22.21
CA TYR A 248 47.74 -10.85 -22.42
C TYR A 248 47.26 -11.10 -23.84
N VAL A 249 46.42 -10.21 -24.36
CA VAL A 249 45.88 -10.30 -25.72
C VAL A 249 45.86 -8.93 -26.38
N ASN A 250 46.06 -8.89 -27.69
CA ASN A 250 45.94 -7.66 -28.47
C ASN A 250 45.42 -7.89 -29.89
N SER A 251 44.98 -6.81 -30.54
CA SER A 251 44.62 -6.81 -31.96
C SER A 251 44.66 -5.40 -32.54
N LYS A 252 44.87 -5.29 -33.84
CA LYS A 252 44.65 -4.02 -34.57
C LYS A 252 43.17 -3.88 -34.93
N VAL A 253 42.68 -2.64 -34.95
CA VAL A 253 41.29 -2.27 -35.30
C VAL A 253 41.20 -1.75 -36.72
#